data_AF-A0A357M728-F1
#
_entry.id   AF-A0A357M728-F1
#
_cell.length_a   1.000
_cell.length_b   1.000
_cell.length_c   1.000
_cell.angle_alpha   90.00
_cell.angle_beta   90.00
_cell.angle_gamma   90.00
#
_symmetry.space_group_name_H-M   'P 1'
#
loop_
_entity.id
_entity.type
_entity.pdbx_description
1 polymer ?
#
loop_
_entity_poly.entity_id
_entity_poly.type
_entity_poly.pdbx_seq_one_letter_code
_entity_poly.pdbx_strand_id
1 'polypeptide(L)'
;MTVLYKLETFEGPLDLLLHLIDKAEIDIQDIPVAEITEQYMEYLRSMQELELDITSEFLVMAATLLSIKSKLLLPKPPVIEIDDFEYYEEDEFDPRAELVQRLIEYRKFKSIAVHLMDMES
;
A
#
# COMPACT_ATOMS: atom_id res chain seq x y z
N MET A 1 -17.31 -11.37 -30.19
CA MET A 1 -17.18 -11.56 -28.73
C MET A 1 -16.81 -10.22 -28.14
N THR A 2 -17.75 -9.53 -27.52
CA THR A 2 -17.50 -8.26 -26.83
C THR A 2 -17.00 -8.59 -25.44
N VAL A 3 -15.68 -8.47 -25.23
CA VAL A 3 -15.10 -8.54 -23.89
C VAL A 3 -15.36 -7.18 -23.25
N LEU A 4 -16.27 -7.13 -22.27
CA LEU A 4 -16.46 -5.99 -21.39
C LEU A 4 -15.26 -5.91 -20.43
N TYR A 5 -14.15 -5.34 -20.88
CA TYR A 5 -13.06 -4.99 -19.99
C TYR A 5 -13.44 -3.68 -19.28
N LYS A 6 -14.23 -3.78 -18.20
CA LYS A 6 -14.29 -2.69 -17.22
C LYS A 6 -12.92 -2.67 -16.58
N LEU A 7 -12.06 -1.74 -17.00
CA LEU A 7 -11.00 -1.30 -16.11
C LEU A 7 -11.70 -0.84 -14.83
N GLU A 8 -11.33 -1.43 -13.70
CA GLU A 8 -11.77 -0.94 -12.41
C GLU A 8 -11.19 0.47 -12.25
N THR A 9 -12.05 1.48 -12.39
CA THR A 9 -11.66 2.86 -12.11
C THR A 9 -11.50 2.99 -10.61
N PHE A 10 -10.26 2.88 -10.14
CA PHE A 10 -9.94 3.08 -8.73
C PHE A 10 -10.05 4.56 -8.36
N GLU A 11 -10.59 4.85 -7.18
CA GLU A 11 -10.71 6.23 -6.67
C GLU A 11 -9.39 6.79 -6.11
N GLY A 12 -8.30 6.03 -6.22
CA GLY A 12 -6.97 6.45 -5.82
C GLY A 12 -6.03 5.27 -5.49
N PRO A 13 -4.79 5.56 -5.06
CA PRO A 13 -3.80 4.51 -4.80
C PRO A 13 -4.14 3.62 -3.60
N LEU A 14 -4.81 4.16 -2.57
CA LEU A 14 -5.27 3.37 -1.42
C LEU A 14 -6.36 2.37 -1.82
N ASP A 15 -7.22 2.75 -2.77
CA ASP A 15 -8.27 1.89 -3.28
C ASP A 15 -7.72 0.72 -4.08
N LEU A 16 -6.76 1.01 -4.97
CA LEU A 16 -6.01 -0.01 -5.68
C LEU A 16 -5.29 -0.95 -4.70
N LEU A 17 -4.65 -0.42 -3.65
CA LEU A 17 -3.99 -1.25 -2.66
C LEU A 17 -4.95 -2.16 -1.90
N LEU A 18 -6.13 -1.66 -1.50
CA LEU A 18 -7.16 -2.52 -0.89
C LEU A 18 -7.60 -3.63 -1.85
N HIS A 19 -7.84 -3.31 -3.12
CA HIS A 19 -8.18 -4.31 -4.13
C HIS A 19 -7.11 -5.39 -4.24
N LEU A 20 -5.82 -5.00 -4.30
CA LEU A 20 -4.72 -5.96 -4.38
C LEU A 20 -4.59 -6.83 -3.12
N ILE A 21 -4.78 -6.25 -1.93
CA ILE A 21 -4.78 -6.98 -0.65
C ILE A 21 -5.91 -8.00 -0.61
N ASP A 22 -7.13 -7.57 -0.97
CA ASP A 22 -8.31 -8.44 -0.99
C ASP A 22 -8.15 -9.57 -2.02
N LYS A 23 -7.63 -9.24 -3.21
CA LYS A 23 -7.39 -10.22 -4.29
C LYS A 23 -6.32 -11.26 -3.93
N ALA A 24 -5.32 -10.87 -3.15
CA ALA A 24 -4.26 -11.76 -2.69
C ALA A 24 -4.60 -12.49 -1.37
N GLU A 25 -5.80 -12.29 -0.82
CA GLU A 25 -6.23 -12.84 0.47
C GLU A 25 -5.25 -12.51 1.63
N ILE A 26 -4.65 -11.32 1.58
CA ILE A 26 -3.67 -10.84 2.56
C ILE A 26 -4.39 -10.20 3.75
N ASP A 27 -3.90 -10.45 4.97
CA ASP A 27 -4.33 -9.69 6.14
C ASP A 27 -3.78 -8.25 6.07
N ILE A 28 -4.67 -7.27 6.10
CA ILE A 28 -4.34 -5.84 6.13
C ILE A 28 -3.45 -5.45 7.32
N GLN A 29 -3.45 -6.21 8.41
CA GLN A 29 -2.57 -5.97 9.57
C GLN A 29 -1.15 -6.51 9.37
N ASP A 30 -0.96 -7.48 8.47
CA ASP A 30 0.34 -8.08 8.17
C ASP A 30 0.61 -8.13 6.66
N ILE A 31 0.75 -6.95 6.06
CA ILE A 31 0.93 -6.82 4.62
C ILE A 31 2.37 -7.21 4.25
N PRO A 32 2.60 -8.22 3.38
CA PRO A 32 3.89 -8.50 2.79
C PRO A 32 4.25 -7.41 1.77
N VAL A 33 4.92 -6.34 2.24
CA VAL A 33 5.19 -5.16 1.41
C VAL A 33 5.96 -5.48 0.15
N ALA A 34 6.87 -6.47 0.20
CA ALA A 34 7.63 -6.87 -0.96
C ALA A 34 6.74 -7.35 -2.12
N GLU A 35 5.69 -8.11 -1.80
CA GLU A 35 4.72 -8.67 -2.74
C GLU A 35 3.73 -7.60 -3.22
N ILE A 36 3.12 -6.85 -2.30
CA ILE A 36 2.14 -5.82 -2.66
C ILE A 36 2.76 -4.73 -3.53
N THR A 37 4.04 -4.39 -3.28
CA THR A 37 4.78 -3.42 -4.09
C THR A 37 4.96 -3.94 -5.51
N GLU A 38 5.26 -5.22 -5.70
CA GLU A 38 5.43 -5.77 -7.05
C GLU A 38 4.12 -5.75 -7.83
N GLN A 39 3.03 -6.19 -7.20
CA GLN A 39 1.69 -6.16 -7.81
C GLN A 39 1.26 -4.73 -8.15
N TYR A 40 1.52 -3.77 -7.26
CA TYR A 40 1.21 -2.35 -7.50
C TYR A 40 2.01 -1.79 -8.69
N MET A 41 3.30 -2.10 -8.79
CA MET A 41 4.16 -1.67 -9.90
C MET A 41 3.76 -2.34 -11.22
N GLU A 42 3.35 -3.61 -11.20
CA GLU A 42 2.80 -4.30 -12.37
C GLU A 42 1.51 -3.62 -12.85
N TYR A 43 0.62 -3.26 -11.93
CA TYR A 43 -0.59 -2.53 -12.29
C TYR A 43 -0.28 -1.18 -12.94
N LEU A 44 0.64 -0.39 -12.36
CA LEU A 44 1.05 0.89 -12.97
C LEU A 44 1.67 0.71 -14.35
N ARG A 45 2.51 -0.31 -14.56
CA ARG A 45 3.06 -0.63 -15.89
C ARG A 45 1.96 -0.94 -16.89
N SER A 46 0.96 -1.73 -16.50
CA SER A 46 -0.20 -2.02 -17.36
C SER A 46 -1.00 -0.77 -17.71
N MET A 47 -1.15 0.18 -16.77
CA MET A 47 -1.81 1.45 -17.03
C MET A 47 -1.03 2.30 -18.06
N GLN A 48 0.30 2.32 -17.96
CA GLN A 48 1.16 3.01 -18.93
C GLN A 48 1.08 2.39 -20.32
N GLU A 49 1.10 1.06 -20.42
CA GLU A 49 1.00 0.32 -21.69
C GLU A 49 -0.35 0.53 -22.38
N LEU A 50 -1.42 0.74 -21.60
CA LEU A 50 -2.77 1.04 -22.08
C LEU A 50 -3.01 2.54 -22.31
N GLU A 51 -1.97 3.38 -22.21
CA GLU A 51 -2.03 4.85 -22.36
C GLU A 51 -3.05 5.52 -21.42
N LEU A 52 -3.21 4.98 -20.22
CA LEU A 52 -4.09 5.54 -19.20
C LEU A 52 -3.37 6.63 -18.40
N ASP A 53 -4.10 7.68 -18.04
CA ASP A 53 -3.57 8.77 -17.23
C ASP A 53 -3.23 8.30 -15.82
N ILE A 54 -1.94 8.38 -15.47
CA ILE A 54 -1.46 8.15 -14.12
C ILE A 54 -1.36 9.50 -13.40
N THR A 55 -2.10 9.63 -12.30
CA THR A 55 -2.02 10.83 -11.46
C THR A 55 -0.79 10.80 -10.57
N SER A 56 -0.35 11.97 -10.12
CA SER A 56 0.82 12.12 -9.25
C SER A 56 0.69 11.31 -7.94
N GLU A 57 -0.52 11.11 -7.44
CA GLU A 57 -0.78 10.35 -6.21
C GLU A 57 -0.36 8.88 -6.32
N PHE A 58 -0.55 8.27 -7.49
CA PHE A 58 -0.10 6.90 -7.73
C PHE A 58 1.43 6.77 -7.71
N LEU A 59 2.13 7.77 -8.26
CA LEU A 59 3.59 7.82 -8.27
C LEU A 59 4.15 8.07 -6.86
N VAL A 60 3.50 8.93 -6.08
CA VAL A 60 3.84 9.15 -4.67
C VAL A 60 3.72 7.84 -3.90
N MET A 61 2.61 7.12 -4.06
CA MET A 61 2.43 5.82 -3.39
C MET A 61 3.46 4.78 -3.86
N ALA A 62 3.81 4.73 -5.15
CA ALA A 62 4.87 3.86 -5.65
C ALA A 62 6.20 4.12 -4.93
N ALA A 63 6.59 5.39 -4.80
CA ALA A 63 7.78 5.79 -4.08
C ALA A 63 7.71 5.43 -2.59
N THR A 64 6.55 5.61 -1.95
CA THR A 64 6.30 5.21 -0.56
C THR A 64 6.51 3.70 -0.37
N LEU A 65 5.90 2.86 -1.21
CA LEU A 65 6.03 1.40 -1.15
C LEU A 65 7.47 0.94 -1.34
N LEU A 66 8.19 1.50 -2.32
CA LEU A 66 9.60 1.21 -2.54
C LEU A 66 10.47 1.62 -1.35
N SER A 67 10.19 2.77 -0.73
CA SER A 67 10.89 3.22 0.49
C SER A 67 10.67 2.26 1.66
N ILE A 68 9.44 1.82 1.89
CA ILE A 68 9.10 0.85 2.94
C ILE A 68 9.78 -0.49 2.65
N LYS A 69 9.70 -1.00 1.41
CA LYS A 69 10.37 -2.24 0.96
C LYS A 69 11.88 -2.17 1.20
N SER A 70 12.51 -1.04 0.86
CA SER A 70 13.94 -0.82 1.08
C SER A 70 14.28 -0.91 2.58
N LYS A 71 13.57 -0.16 3.44
CA LYS A 71 13.79 -0.18 4.89
C LYS A 71 13.66 -1.58 5.51
N LEU A 72 12.66 -2.36 5.08
CA LEU A 72 12.43 -3.72 5.55
C LEU A 72 13.52 -4.72 5.14
N LEU A 73 14.21 -4.47 4.02
CA LEU A 73 15.25 -5.35 3.49
C LEU A 73 16.66 -4.96 3.95
N LEU A 74 16.84 -3.78 4.54
CA LEU A 74 18.14 -3.32 4.99
C LEU A 74 18.58 -4.10 6.25
N PRO A 75 19.85 -4.55 6.31
CA PRO A 75 20.38 -5.18 7.51
C PRO A 75 20.41 -4.17 8.65
N LYS A 76 19.93 -4.57 9.82
CA LYS A 76 20.06 -3.76 11.04
C LYS A 76 21.54 -3.49 11.29
N PRO A 77 21.95 -2.24 11.57
CA PRO A 77 23.34 -1.96 11.91
C PRO A 77 23.76 -2.87 13.07
N PRO A 78 24.98 -3.43 13.04
CA PRO A 78 25.47 -4.24 14.14
C PRO A 78 25.39 -3.40 15.41
N VAL A 79 24.85 -4.00 16.48
CA VAL A 79 24.85 -3.38 17.81
C VAL A 79 26.33 -3.19 18.19
N ILE A 80 26.82 -1.96 18.11
CA ILE A 80 28.15 -1.64 18.60
C ILE A 80 27.98 -1.50 20.11
N GLU A 81 28.34 -2.54 20.86
CA GLU A 81 28.52 -2.45 22.32
C GLU A 81 29.69 -1.49 22.59
N ILE A 82 29.40 -0.19 22.60
CA ILE A 82 30.30 0.81 23.17
C ILE A 82 29.87 0.90 24.64
N ASP A 83 30.69 0.29 25.51
CA ASP A 83 30.64 0.51 26.96
C ASP A 83 30.40 2.01 27.22
N ASP A 84 29.36 2.33 28.00
CA ASP A 84 28.96 3.66 28.48
C ASP A 84 27.96 4.50 27.65
N PHE A 85 27.44 4.02 26.51
CA PHE A 85 26.28 4.68 25.89
C PHE A 85 25.19 3.64 25.60
N GLU A 86 24.16 3.60 26.45
CA GLU A 86 22.84 3.06 26.08
C GLU A 86 22.38 3.86 24.85
N TYR A 87 22.73 3.38 23.65
CA TYR A 87 22.03 3.78 22.45
C TYR A 87 20.62 3.27 22.69
N TYR A 88 19.71 4.19 23.03
CA TYR A 88 18.29 3.91 23.06
C TYR A 88 18.00 3.08 21.80
N GLU A 89 17.59 1.83 22.01
CA GLU A 89 16.95 1.05 20.95
C GLU A 89 15.87 2.00 20.43
N GLU A 90 16.10 2.62 19.27
CA GLU A 90 15.04 3.31 18.56
C GLU A 90 14.01 2.23 18.37
N ASP A 91 12.95 2.28 19.19
CA ASP A 91 11.78 1.44 19.09
C ASP A 91 11.47 1.37 17.60
N GLU A 92 11.78 0.21 17.02
CA GLU A 92 11.92 0.03 15.60
C GLU A 92 10.51 0.04 15.02
N PHE A 93 9.98 1.25 14.85
CA PHE A 93 8.60 1.46 14.46
C PHE A 93 8.40 0.74 13.13
N ASP A 94 7.44 -0.19 13.08
CA ASP A 94 7.17 -0.95 11.86
C ASP A 94 7.01 0.07 10.71
N PRO A 95 7.89 0.05 9.69
CA PRO A 95 7.87 1.05 8.63
C PRO A 95 6.58 1.01 7.82
N ARG A 96 5.77 -0.04 7.99
CA ARG A 96 4.46 -0.25 7.38
C ARG A 96 3.32 0.39 8.16
N ALA A 97 3.52 0.76 9.43
CA ALA A 97 2.43 1.10 10.34
C ALA A 97 1.55 2.26 9.85
N GLU A 98 2.17 3.32 9.31
CA GLU A 98 1.42 4.45 8.74
C GLU A 98 0.54 4.02 7.56
N LEU A 99 1.08 3.18 6.67
CA LEU A 99 0.35 2.67 5.51
C LEU A 99 -0.84 1.81 5.95
N VAL A 100 -0.62 0.87 6.87
CA VAL A 100 -1.67 0.01 7.43
C VAL A 100 -2.79 0.84 8.04
N GLN A 101 -2.44 1.85 8.84
CA GLN A 101 -3.42 2.74 9.46
C GLN A 101 -4.28 3.45 8.40
N ARG A 102 -3.64 4.01 7.37
CA ARG A 102 -4.34 4.70 6.28
C ARG A 102 -5.27 3.77 5.49
N LEU A 103 -4.86 2.52 5.24
CA LEU A 103 -5.68 1.53 4.55
C LEU A 103 -6.90 1.12 5.39
N ILE A 104 -6.72 0.93 6.70
CA ILE A 104 -7.84 0.62 7.62
C ILE A 104 -8.84 1.78 7.65
N GLU A 105 -8.34 3.01 7.76
CA GLU A 105 -9.17 4.22 7.78
C GLU A 105 -9.94 4.39 6.46
N TYR A 106 -9.25 4.25 5.32
CA TYR A 106 -9.87 4.33 4.01
C TYR A 106 -10.94 3.24 3.83
N ARG A 107 -10.66 1.99 4.20
CA ARG A 107 -11.63 0.88 4.15
C ARG A 107 -12.89 1.19 4.98
N LYS A 108 -12.71 1.77 6.17
CA LYS A 108 -13.82 2.19 7.03
C LYS A 108 -14.68 3.24 6.33
N PHE A 109 -14.08 4.31 5.81
CA PHE A 109 -14.84 5.37 5.12
C PHE A 109 -15.51 4.86 3.84
N LYS A 110 -14.83 4.00 3.07
CA LYS A 110 -15.40 3.35 1.89
C LYS A 110 -16.67 2.55 2.26
N SER A 111 -16.62 1.78 3.35
CA SER A 111 -17.78 1.00 3.81
C SER A 111 -18.96 1.88 4.24
N ILE A 112 -18.67 3.01 4.91
CA ILE A 112 -19.69 3.99 5.31
C ILE A 112 -20.29 4.67 4.08
N ALA A 113 -19.47 5.05 3.11
CA ALA A 113 -19.93 5.67 1.87
C ALA A 113 -20.89 4.75 1.09
N VAL A 114 -20.55 3.47 0.97
CA VAL A 114 -21.44 2.46 0.37
C VAL A 114 -22.75 2.34 1.13
N HIS A 115 -22.70 2.22 2.46
CA HIS A 115 -23.91 2.13 3.29
C HIS A 115 -24.80 3.38 3.17
N LEU A 116 -24.21 4.57 3.06
CA LEU A 116 -24.98 5.81 2.87
C LEU A 116 -25.63 5.87 1.47
N MET A 117 -24.92 5.40 0.45
CA MET A 117 -25.45 5.33 -0.92
C MET A 117 -26.65 4.37 -1.04
N ASP A 118 -26.59 3.24 -0.33
CA ASP A 118 -27.70 2.29 -0.23
C ASP A 118 -28.93 2.89 0.48
N MET A 119 -28.72 3.84 1.42
CA MET A 119 -29.81 4.54 2.11
C MET A 119 -30.43 5.68 1.30
N GLU A 120 -29.69 6.24 0.34
CA GLU A 120 -30.15 7.30 -0.56
C GLU A 120 -31.00 6.74 -1.72
N SER A 121 -30.87 5.45 -2.02
CA SER A 121 -31.58 4.72 -3.09
C SER A 121 -32.97 4.23 -2.67
#